data_AF-A0A7E6ELK2-F1
#
_entry.id   AF-A0A7E6ELK2-F1
#
_cell.length_a   1.000
_cell.length_b   1.000
_cell.length_c   1.000
_cell.angle_alpha   90.00
_cell.angle_beta   90.00
_cell.angle_gamma   90.00
#
_symmetry.space_group_name_H-M   'P 1'
#
loop_
_entity.id
_entity.type
_entity.pdbx_description
1 polymer ?
#
loop_
_entity_poly.entity_id
_entity_poly.type
_entity_poly.pdbx_seq_one_letter_code
_entity_poly.pdbx_strand_id
1 'polypeptide(L)'
;MMTASKWDDKQMDVGSSGNHDSIVEVLGKSPITTFREINGWDISSTQFLEKQVEIMRCEAYTKIPVDLVHKMIETQEVSPQAGYKIIREFRCKTEEFIQNLNKQFQIAKQEVHREITLRNKAEIEKLHTERRNAMEALQKKQGSREEMIKIQKEYEDKEKDLVIQLELKQEHDMYSLNREFDLKKRKGLKDLEEELLNLVREESSLLLEKYEWLKEESERKQAEFQKIIENIATYENAVLEERHQKHQAMFEISNNQEVDYRYLLNKAVANQKGILQKLKQDKIITDDESDQFCTELHQELRRIKDEFSEKRFAKEKELHAELSLEKKRILEDLENKHNREIADLEAKFKQQNDLDELSRMIELKRTKSNQRIELMKTEISLDEKHVQALNELREKTSQESIAEFEKALENMIRSMKSQSVKMLWMAISIIIDKTYKIWKESNKKKERNTLS
;
A
#
# COMPACT_ATOMS: atom_id res chain seq x y z
N MET A 1 -37.28 -6.13 -19.58
CA MET A 1 -35.88 -6.52 -19.30
C MET A 1 -34.95 -5.53 -19.95
N MET A 2 -34.59 -4.47 -19.23
CA MET A 2 -33.49 -3.59 -19.56
C MET A 2 -32.53 -3.72 -18.39
N THR A 3 -31.31 -4.15 -18.69
CA THR A 3 -30.21 -4.26 -17.73
C THR A 3 -30.07 -2.96 -16.98
N ALA A 4 -30.23 -3.01 -15.65
CA ALA A 4 -29.78 -1.96 -14.77
C ALA A 4 -28.41 -1.50 -15.25
N SER A 5 -28.32 -0.21 -15.54
CA SER A 5 -27.12 0.50 -15.93
C SER A 5 -25.92 -0.14 -15.25
N LYS A 6 -24.98 -0.66 -16.06
CA LYS A 6 -23.61 -0.93 -15.63
C LYS A 6 -23.05 0.43 -15.23
N TRP A 7 -23.38 0.87 -14.02
CA TRP A 7 -22.69 1.97 -13.37
C TRP A 7 -21.24 1.52 -13.31
N ASP A 8 -20.40 2.28 -13.99
CA ASP A 8 -19.01 1.99 -14.23
C ASP A 8 -18.26 1.60 -12.94
N ASP A 9 -18.16 0.30 -12.69
CA ASP A 9 -17.07 -0.32 -11.91
C ASP A 9 -15.69 -0.02 -12.56
N LYS A 10 -15.68 0.59 -13.75
CA LYS A 10 -14.49 0.93 -14.54
C LYS A 10 -14.09 2.41 -14.53
N GLN A 11 -14.88 3.31 -13.92
CA GLN A 11 -14.56 4.74 -13.89
C GLN A 11 -14.25 5.21 -12.48
N MET A 12 -13.16 4.70 -11.94
CA MET A 12 -12.16 5.41 -11.14
C MET A 12 -11.10 4.37 -10.79
N ASP A 13 -10.21 4.19 -11.76
CA ASP A 13 -8.91 3.58 -11.55
C ASP A 13 -8.09 4.53 -10.64
N VAL A 14 -8.42 4.52 -9.34
CA VAL A 14 -7.69 5.25 -8.28
C VAL A 14 -6.95 4.21 -7.42
N GLY A 15 -6.50 3.10 -8.03
CA GLY A 15 -5.73 2.09 -7.32
C GLY A 15 -5.47 0.77 -8.03
N SER A 16 -5.77 0.60 -9.33
CA SER A 16 -5.49 -0.68 -10.02
C SER A 16 -4.01 -0.86 -10.39
N SER A 17 -3.12 0.10 -10.13
CA SER A 17 -1.73 0.02 -10.58
C SER A 17 -0.72 -0.38 -9.51
N GLY A 18 -1.11 -1.13 -8.48
CA GLY A 18 -0.16 -1.63 -7.46
C GLY A 18 -0.62 -2.79 -6.56
N ASN A 19 -1.92 -3.11 -6.47
CA ASN A 19 -2.44 -4.07 -5.48
C ASN A 19 -2.11 -5.56 -5.76
N HIS A 20 -1.58 -5.91 -6.93
CA HIS A 20 -1.19 -7.30 -7.23
C HIS A 20 0.32 -7.51 -7.22
N ASP A 21 1.10 -6.45 -7.04
CA ASP A 21 2.54 -6.54 -6.98
C ASP A 21 2.97 -6.99 -5.58
N SER A 22 4.09 -7.70 -5.53
CA SER A 22 4.66 -8.18 -4.27
C SER A 22 5.22 -7.01 -3.46
N ILE A 23 4.91 -6.97 -2.16
CA ILE A 23 5.43 -5.98 -1.19
C ILE A 23 6.97 -5.89 -1.16
N VAL A 24 7.66 -6.90 -1.69
CA VAL A 24 9.12 -7.01 -1.74
C VAL A 24 9.80 -5.80 -2.39
N GLU A 25 9.24 -5.25 -3.47
CA GLU A 25 9.85 -4.07 -4.12
C GLU A 25 9.81 -2.85 -3.19
N VAL A 26 8.70 -2.67 -2.48
CA VAL A 26 8.50 -1.56 -1.55
C VAL A 26 9.44 -1.68 -0.35
N LEU A 27 9.64 -2.90 0.16
CA LEU A 27 10.58 -3.21 1.24
C LEU A 27 12.06 -3.17 0.82
N GLY A 28 12.35 -3.09 -0.49
CA GLY A 28 13.68 -2.87 -1.04
C GLY A 28 14.10 -1.39 -1.11
N LYS A 29 13.16 -0.45 -0.88
CA LYS A 29 13.37 0.99 -0.96
C LYS A 29 13.89 1.58 0.36
N SER A 30 14.15 2.88 0.35
CA SER A 30 14.54 3.60 1.57
C SER A 30 13.42 3.57 2.61
N PRO A 31 13.72 3.55 3.93
CA PRO A 31 12.69 3.44 4.96
C PRO A 31 11.57 4.49 4.86
N ILE A 32 11.94 5.72 4.48
CA ILE A 32 10.99 6.82 4.29
C ILE A 32 10.07 6.56 3.08
N THR A 33 10.62 6.05 1.98
CA THR A 33 9.85 5.70 0.78
C THR A 33 8.92 4.53 1.05
N THR A 34 9.42 3.48 1.70
CA THR A 34 8.66 2.29 2.08
C THR A 34 7.47 2.62 2.97
N PHE A 35 7.68 3.43 4.01
CA PHE A 35 6.60 3.88 4.90
C PHE A 35 5.51 4.66 4.14
N ARG A 36 5.90 5.49 3.16
CA ARG A 36 4.94 6.26 2.36
C ARG A 36 4.11 5.40 1.44
N GLU A 37 4.74 4.46 0.73
CA GLU A 37 4.04 3.58 -0.21
C GLU A 37 3.04 2.67 0.51
N ILE A 38 3.42 2.10 1.66
CA ILE A 38 2.52 1.30 2.51
C ILE A 38 1.32 2.15 2.97
N ASN A 39 1.56 3.33 3.52
CA ASN A 39 0.46 4.20 3.96
C ASN A 39 -0.44 4.64 2.78
N GLY A 40 0.14 4.87 1.60
CA GLY A 40 -0.62 5.20 0.39
C GLY A 40 -1.57 4.08 -0.03
N TRP A 41 -1.12 2.82 0.04
CA TRP A 41 -1.95 1.64 -0.21
C TRP A 41 -3.11 1.53 0.79
N ASP A 42 -2.84 1.80 2.06
CA ASP A 42 -3.85 1.77 3.13
C ASP A 42 -4.89 2.87 2.99
N ILE A 43 -4.47 4.11 2.78
CA ILE A 43 -5.36 5.24 2.51
C ILE A 43 -6.25 4.94 1.30
N SER A 44 -5.67 4.45 0.20
CA SER A 44 -6.41 4.14 -1.02
C SER A 44 -7.47 3.05 -0.79
N SER A 45 -7.14 2.04 0.02
CA SER A 45 -8.07 0.94 0.33
C SER A 45 -9.21 1.38 1.25
N THR A 46 -8.93 2.24 2.24
CA THR A 46 -9.97 2.88 3.06
C THR A 46 -10.90 3.74 2.22
N GLN A 47 -10.36 4.58 1.34
CA GLN A 47 -11.17 5.41 0.43
C GLN A 47 -12.05 4.57 -0.50
N PHE A 48 -11.52 3.45 -1.01
CA PHE A 48 -12.30 2.51 -1.80
C PHE A 48 -13.48 1.95 -1.01
N LEU A 49 -13.27 1.50 0.22
CA LEU A 49 -14.33 0.99 1.09
C LEU A 49 -15.41 2.06 1.36
N GLU A 50 -15.01 3.29 1.68
CA GLU A 50 -15.94 4.40 1.91
C GLU A 50 -16.82 4.66 0.68
N LYS A 51 -16.23 4.64 -0.52
CA LYS A 51 -16.96 4.79 -1.77
C LYS A 51 -17.95 3.63 -2.00
N GLN A 52 -17.55 2.39 -1.73
CA GLN A 52 -18.44 1.23 -1.85
C GLN A 52 -19.62 1.34 -0.88
N VAL A 53 -19.37 1.77 0.36
CA VAL A 53 -20.40 2.06 1.37
C VAL A 53 -21.38 3.11 0.86
N GLU A 54 -20.88 4.16 0.21
CA GLU A 54 -21.74 5.21 -0.33
C GLU A 54 -22.60 4.75 -1.51
N ILE A 55 -22.02 3.96 -2.41
CA ILE A 55 -22.76 3.33 -3.51
C ILE A 55 -23.90 2.48 -2.96
N MET A 56 -23.64 1.68 -1.92
CA MET A 56 -24.69 0.88 -1.27
C MET A 56 -25.81 1.75 -0.70
N ARG A 57 -25.48 2.85 -0.02
CA ARG A 57 -26.49 3.79 0.50
C ARG A 57 -27.34 4.39 -0.62
N CYS A 58 -26.69 4.87 -1.68
CA CYS A 58 -27.39 5.44 -2.83
C CYS A 58 -28.30 4.43 -3.53
N GLU A 59 -27.87 3.17 -3.67
CA GLU A 59 -28.70 2.11 -4.23
C GLU A 59 -29.97 1.88 -3.40
N ALA A 60 -29.88 1.94 -2.08
CA ALA A 60 -31.01 1.75 -1.18
C ALA A 60 -32.13 2.78 -1.44
N TYR A 61 -31.78 4.06 -1.59
CA TYR A 61 -32.70 5.15 -1.92
C TYR A 61 -33.41 5.00 -3.27
N THR A 62 -32.89 4.15 -4.16
CA THR A 62 -33.47 3.97 -5.50
C THR A 62 -34.21 2.65 -5.65
N LYS A 63 -33.75 1.58 -5.02
CA LYS A 63 -34.30 0.23 -5.20
C LYS A 63 -35.42 -0.10 -4.23
N ILE A 64 -35.27 0.28 -2.96
CA ILE A 64 -36.28 0.02 -1.92
C ILE A 64 -37.64 0.63 -2.25
N PRO A 65 -37.76 1.93 -2.58
CA PRO A 65 -39.08 2.51 -2.83
C PRO A 65 -39.72 1.95 -4.13
N VAL A 66 -38.90 1.58 -5.13
CA VAL A 66 -39.41 0.93 -6.36
C VAL A 66 -39.97 -0.46 -6.07
N ASP A 67 -39.29 -1.25 -5.24
CA ASP A 67 -39.76 -2.56 -4.78
C ASP A 67 -41.08 -2.45 -4.02
N LEU A 68 -41.20 -1.47 -3.11
CA LEU A 68 -42.44 -1.23 -2.37
C LEU A 68 -43.61 -0.91 -3.30
N VAL A 69 -43.40 -0.05 -4.30
CA VAL A 69 -44.44 0.24 -5.30
C VAL A 69 -44.79 -1.02 -6.11
N HIS A 70 -43.81 -1.85 -6.49
CA HIS A 70 -44.10 -3.13 -7.16
C HIS A 70 -44.97 -4.05 -6.30
N LYS A 71 -44.69 -4.16 -5.00
CA LYS A 71 -45.54 -4.95 -4.08
C LYS A 71 -46.97 -4.42 -3.99
N MET A 72 -47.14 -3.10 -3.96
CA MET A 72 -48.48 -2.48 -3.96
C MET A 72 -49.25 -2.73 -5.26
N ILE A 73 -48.54 -2.88 -6.39
CA ILE A 73 -49.14 -3.32 -7.66
C ILE A 73 -49.59 -4.79 -7.55
N GLU A 74 -48.76 -5.67 -6.97
CA GLU A 74 -49.06 -7.10 -6.80
C GLU A 74 -50.24 -7.34 -5.85
N THR A 75 -50.33 -6.56 -4.77
CA THR A 75 -51.46 -6.60 -3.82
C THR A 75 -52.70 -5.86 -4.33
N GLN A 76 -52.65 -5.30 -5.54
CA GLN A 76 -53.73 -4.54 -6.18
C GLN A 76 -54.14 -3.27 -5.43
N GLU A 77 -53.28 -2.77 -4.53
CA GLU A 77 -53.46 -1.49 -3.83
C GLU A 77 -53.20 -0.29 -4.75
N VAL A 78 -52.33 -0.49 -5.76
CA VAL A 78 -52.03 0.47 -6.83
C VAL A 78 -52.33 -0.17 -8.18
N SER A 79 -52.99 0.57 -9.08
CA SER A 79 -53.21 0.06 -10.44
C SER A 79 -51.87 -0.13 -11.17
N PRO A 80 -51.67 -1.22 -11.94
CA PRO A 80 -50.43 -1.43 -12.67
C PRO A 80 -50.06 -0.26 -13.59
N GLN A 81 -51.05 0.37 -14.23
CA GLN A 81 -50.83 1.52 -15.11
C GLN A 81 -50.26 2.73 -14.35
N ALA A 82 -50.84 3.08 -13.19
CA ALA A 82 -50.35 4.17 -12.36
C ALA A 82 -48.96 3.84 -11.79
N GLY A 83 -48.81 2.66 -11.16
CA GLY A 83 -47.56 2.26 -10.52
C GLY A 83 -46.37 2.21 -11.48
N TYR A 84 -46.51 1.60 -12.66
CA TYR A 84 -45.41 1.57 -13.63
C TYR A 84 -45.10 2.93 -14.27
N LYS A 85 -46.09 3.82 -14.42
CA LYS A 85 -45.87 5.21 -14.88
C LYS A 85 -45.01 5.96 -13.86
N ILE A 86 -45.37 5.87 -12.58
CA ILE A 86 -44.67 6.51 -11.46
C ILE A 86 -43.23 6.00 -11.34
N ILE A 87 -43.03 4.68 -11.38
CA ILE A 87 -41.68 4.07 -11.35
C ILE A 87 -40.83 4.55 -12.53
N ARG A 88 -41.41 4.64 -13.73
CA ARG A 88 -40.70 5.13 -14.92
C ARG A 88 -40.27 6.58 -14.76
N GLU A 89 -41.17 7.44 -14.27
CA GLU A 89 -40.86 8.85 -14.03
C GLU A 89 -39.75 9.02 -13.00
N PHE A 90 -39.82 8.28 -11.89
CA PHE A 90 -38.78 8.29 -10.86
C PHE A 90 -37.41 7.86 -11.41
N ARG A 91 -37.35 6.81 -12.22
CA ARG A 91 -36.10 6.36 -12.85
C ARG A 91 -35.52 7.43 -13.78
N CYS A 92 -36.37 8.06 -14.62
CA CYS A 92 -35.93 9.15 -15.48
C CYS A 92 -35.38 10.34 -14.67
N LYS A 93 -36.11 10.81 -13.65
CA LYS A 93 -35.65 11.91 -12.78
C LYS A 93 -34.35 11.56 -12.05
N THR A 94 -34.22 10.32 -11.57
CA THR A 94 -33.00 9.83 -10.91
C THR A 94 -31.79 9.86 -11.87
N GLU A 95 -31.97 9.37 -13.10
CA GLU A 95 -30.91 9.40 -14.11
C GLU A 95 -30.51 10.83 -14.48
N GLU A 96 -31.49 11.72 -14.71
CA GLU A 96 -31.25 13.13 -14.99
C GLU A 96 -30.53 13.85 -13.84
N PHE A 97 -30.96 13.61 -12.60
CA PHE A 97 -30.31 14.14 -11.40
C PHE A 97 -28.85 13.70 -11.31
N ILE A 98 -28.57 12.41 -11.48
CA ILE A 98 -27.19 11.89 -11.40
C ILE A 98 -26.33 12.44 -12.53
N GLN A 99 -26.85 12.52 -13.76
CA GLN A 99 -26.11 13.10 -14.88
C GLN A 99 -25.77 14.58 -14.64
N ASN A 100 -26.72 15.36 -14.12
CA ASN A 100 -26.49 16.75 -13.78
C ASN A 100 -25.46 16.90 -12.65
N LEU A 101 -25.56 16.08 -11.61
CA LEU A 101 -24.62 16.09 -10.49
C LEU A 101 -23.20 15.70 -10.95
N ASN A 102 -23.06 14.70 -11.82
CA ASN A 102 -21.78 14.32 -12.41
C ASN A 102 -21.19 15.46 -13.24
N LYS A 103 -22.00 16.18 -14.01
CA LYS A 103 -21.54 17.35 -14.77
C LYS A 103 -21.03 18.45 -13.84
N GLN A 104 -21.75 18.75 -12.77
CA GLN A 104 -21.32 19.71 -11.75
C GLN A 104 -20.02 19.27 -11.06
N PHE A 105 -19.90 17.98 -10.77
CA PHE A 105 -18.69 17.40 -10.18
C PHE A 105 -17.48 17.56 -11.09
N GLN A 106 -17.61 17.28 -12.39
CA GLN A 106 -16.50 17.44 -13.34
C GLN A 106 -16.03 18.90 -13.45
N ILE A 107 -16.96 19.86 -13.43
CA ILE A 107 -16.62 21.29 -13.43
C ILE A 107 -15.88 21.65 -12.14
N ALA A 108 -16.39 21.26 -10.98
CA ALA A 108 -15.76 21.54 -9.70
C ALA A 108 -14.37 20.88 -9.58
N LYS A 109 -14.23 19.65 -10.09
CA LYS A 109 -12.96 18.92 -10.13
C LYS A 109 -11.91 19.65 -10.96
N GLN A 110 -12.30 20.21 -12.11
CA GLN A 110 -11.39 21.01 -12.94
C GLN A 110 -10.94 22.28 -12.22
N GLU A 111 -11.84 22.95 -11.51
CA GLU A 111 -11.51 24.15 -10.75
C GLU A 111 -10.54 23.85 -9.60
N VAL A 112 -10.82 22.82 -8.80
CA VAL A 112 -9.92 22.37 -7.72
C VAL A 112 -8.55 21.98 -8.29
N HIS A 113 -8.50 21.27 -9.42
CA HIS A 113 -7.24 20.92 -10.06
C HIS A 113 -6.43 22.15 -10.52
N ARG A 114 -7.13 23.17 -11.03
CA ARG A 114 -6.51 24.44 -11.42
C ARG A 114 -5.94 25.18 -10.21
N GLU A 115 -6.72 25.30 -9.12
CA GLU A 115 -6.28 25.93 -7.87
C GLU A 115 -5.07 25.22 -7.27
N ILE A 116 -5.12 23.89 -7.22
CA ILE A 116 -4.02 23.04 -6.78
C ILE A 116 -2.76 23.30 -7.61
N THR A 117 -2.88 23.32 -8.94
CA THR A 117 -1.72 23.50 -9.83
C THR A 117 -1.07 24.86 -9.62
N LEU A 118 -1.89 25.92 -9.50
CA LEU A 118 -1.40 27.28 -9.25
C LEU A 118 -0.70 27.39 -7.88
N ARG A 119 -1.31 26.83 -6.83
CA ARG A 119 -0.74 26.78 -5.48
C ARG A 119 0.58 26.04 -5.44
N ASN A 120 0.63 24.84 -6.03
CA ASN A 120 1.83 24.01 -6.05
C ASN A 120 2.97 24.70 -6.82
N LYS A 121 2.66 25.32 -7.97
CA LYS A 121 3.64 26.10 -8.73
C LYS A 121 4.22 27.24 -7.89
N ALA A 122 3.37 27.98 -7.18
CA ALA A 122 3.81 29.10 -6.34
C ALA A 122 4.73 28.65 -5.19
N GLU A 123 4.40 27.54 -4.51
CA GLU A 123 5.22 27.00 -3.41
C GLU A 123 6.59 26.49 -3.90
N ILE A 124 6.63 25.78 -5.04
CA ILE A 124 7.88 25.31 -5.66
C ILE A 124 8.74 26.50 -6.11
N GLU A 125 8.13 27.52 -6.74
CA GLU A 125 8.84 28.72 -7.19
C GLU A 125 9.41 29.53 -6.01
N LYS A 126 8.69 29.59 -4.89
CA LYS A 126 9.17 30.19 -3.65
C LYS A 126 10.42 29.45 -3.14
N LEU A 127 10.40 28.12 -3.08
CA LEU A 127 11.56 27.33 -2.66
C LEU A 127 12.76 27.52 -3.60
N HIS A 128 12.55 27.55 -4.92
CA HIS A 128 13.62 27.82 -5.88
C HIS A 128 14.20 29.24 -5.72
N THR A 129 13.37 30.22 -5.39
CA THR A 129 13.81 31.60 -5.13
C THR A 129 14.65 31.66 -3.84
N GLU A 130 14.22 30.98 -2.78
CA GLU A 130 14.99 30.85 -1.54
C GLU A 130 16.36 30.18 -1.79
N ARG A 131 16.40 29.09 -2.58
CA ARG A 131 17.65 28.42 -2.99
C ARG A 131 18.57 29.36 -3.76
N ARG A 132 18.04 30.12 -4.72
CA ARG A 132 18.81 31.09 -5.51
C ARG A 132 19.42 32.16 -4.61
N ASN A 133 18.63 32.73 -3.69
CA ASN A 133 19.08 33.74 -2.75
C ASN A 133 20.17 33.20 -1.80
N ALA A 134 20.02 31.96 -1.31
CA ALA A 134 21.02 31.30 -0.47
C ALA A 134 22.35 31.09 -1.23
N MET A 135 22.28 30.64 -2.48
CA MET A 135 23.45 30.45 -3.34
C MET A 135 24.14 31.78 -3.67
N GLU A 136 23.39 32.83 -4.03
CA GLU A 136 23.93 34.16 -4.29
C GLU A 136 24.57 34.77 -3.04
N ALA A 137 23.96 34.61 -1.87
CA ALA A 137 24.52 35.07 -0.61
C ALA A 137 25.85 34.36 -0.27
N LEU A 138 25.95 33.06 -0.56
CA LEU A 138 27.17 32.30 -0.35
C LEU A 138 28.28 32.69 -1.35
N GLN A 139 27.93 32.91 -2.61
CA GLN A 139 28.86 33.42 -3.63
C GLN A 139 29.42 34.80 -3.27
N LYS A 140 28.57 35.72 -2.79
CA LYS A 140 28.99 37.04 -2.31
C LYS A 140 29.96 36.97 -1.13
N LYS A 141 29.87 35.92 -0.31
CA LYS A 141 30.77 35.67 0.83
C LYS A 141 32.03 34.87 0.49
N GLN A 142 32.26 34.55 -0.79
CA GLN A 142 33.34 33.66 -1.24
C GLN A 142 33.32 32.30 -0.51
N GLY A 143 32.12 31.75 -0.31
CA GLY A 143 31.94 30.44 0.36
C GLY A 143 32.61 29.29 -0.41
N SER A 144 32.93 28.22 0.33
CA SER A 144 33.66 27.08 -0.23
C SER A 144 32.79 26.25 -1.18
N ARG A 145 33.43 25.46 -2.04
CA ARG A 145 32.73 24.49 -2.91
C ARG A 145 31.92 23.46 -2.10
N GLU A 146 32.40 23.09 -0.91
CA GLU A 146 31.73 22.17 -0.01
C GLU A 146 30.46 22.79 0.59
N GLU A 147 30.50 24.08 0.93
CA GLU A 147 29.32 24.82 1.43
C GLU A 147 28.24 24.96 0.34
N MET A 148 28.65 25.21 -0.91
CA MET A 148 27.72 25.22 -2.05
C MET A 148 27.05 23.85 -2.26
N ILE A 149 27.82 22.76 -2.20
CA ILE A 149 27.28 21.39 -2.32
C ILE A 149 26.32 21.09 -1.15
N LYS A 150 26.62 21.57 0.05
CA LYS A 150 25.76 21.37 1.23
C LYS A 150 24.42 22.08 1.09
N ILE A 151 24.42 23.36 0.67
CA ILE A 151 23.18 24.11 0.40
C ILE A 151 22.38 23.45 -0.72
N GLN A 152 23.06 23.02 -1.79
CA GLN A 152 22.44 22.33 -2.90
C GLN A 152 21.68 21.08 -2.43
N LYS A 153 22.35 20.23 -1.64
CA LYS A 153 21.75 19.02 -1.06
C LYS A 153 20.59 19.34 -0.10
N GLU A 154 20.74 20.35 0.74
CA GLU A 154 19.70 20.78 1.67
C GLU A 154 18.41 21.18 0.94
N TYR A 155 18.52 21.98 -0.13
CA TYR A 155 17.35 22.40 -0.90
C TYR A 155 16.78 21.29 -1.78
N GLU A 156 17.60 20.35 -2.27
CA GLU A 156 17.10 19.13 -2.92
C GLU A 156 16.24 18.29 -1.96
N ASP A 157 16.66 18.16 -0.70
CA ASP A 157 15.88 17.42 0.29
C ASP A 157 14.61 18.19 0.70
N LYS A 158 14.67 19.52 0.87
CA LYS A 158 13.48 20.36 1.08
C LYS A 158 12.49 20.30 -0.09
N GLU A 159 12.99 20.25 -1.32
CA GLU A 159 12.15 20.17 -2.52
C GLU A 159 11.40 18.84 -2.56
N LYS A 160 12.08 17.73 -2.27
CA LYS A 160 11.43 16.43 -2.11
C LYS A 160 10.32 16.51 -1.06
N ASP A 161 10.64 16.96 0.16
CA ASP A 161 9.68 17.04 1.25
C ASP A 161 8.47 17.95 0.93
N LEU A 162 8.70 19.07 0.23
CA LEU A 162 7.64 19.97 -0.21
C LEU A 162 6.73 19.30 -1.25
N VAL A 163 7.30 18.62 -2.26
CA VAL A 163 6.50 17.89 -3.26
C VAL A 163 5.53 16.93 -2.59
N ILE A 164 5.99 16.20 -1.57
CA ILE A 164 5.18 15.23 -0.84
C ILE A 164 4.07 15.91 -0.04
N GLN A 165 4.37 17.00 0.67
CA GLN A 165 3.35 17.76 1.39
C GLN A 165 2.29 18.30 0.43
N LEU A 166 2.71 18.74 -0.76
CA LEU A 166 1.80 19.21 -1.77
C LEU A 166 0.91 18.08 -2.28
N GLU A 167 1.46 16.92 -2.65
CA GLU A 167 0.73 15.72 -3.08
C GLU A 167 -0.35 15.31 -2.06
N LEU A 168 0.03 15.17 -0.78
CA LEU A 168 -0.93 14.86 0.30
C LEU A 168 -2.07 15.88 0.38
N LYS A 169 -1.75 17.16 0.19
CA LYS A 169 -2.75 18.23 0.18
C LYS A 169 -3.65 18.15 -1.05
N GLN A 170 -3.12 17.77 -2.22
CA GLN A 170 -3.92 17.53 -3.42
C GLN A 170 -4.93 16.40 -3.20
N GLU A 171 -4.48 15.28 -2.63
CA GLU A 171 -5.32 14.13 -2.32
C GLU A 171 -6.43 14.50 -1.33
N HIS A 172 -6.10 15.25 -0.27
CA HIS A 172 -7.08 15.74 0.69
C HIS A 172 -8.13 16.66 0.06
N ASP A 173 -7.70 17.63 -0.77
CA ASP A 173 -8.59 18.57 -1.46
C ASP A 173 -9.54 17.81 -2.41
N MET A 174 -9.02 16.80 -3.13
CA MET A 174 -9.82 15.94 -4.01
C MET A 174 -10.79 15.03 -3.25
N TYR A 175 -10.36 14.45 -2.13
CA TYR A 175 -11.20 13.63 -1.26
C TYR A 175 -12.36 14.46 -0.67
N SER A 176 -12.07 15.68 -0.23
CA SER A 176 -13.07 16.61 0.30
C SER A 176 -14.15 16.93 -0.73
N LEU A 177 -13.75 17.18 -1.99
CA LEU A 177 -14.67 17.40 -3.09
C LEU A 177 -15.55 16.17 -3.37
N ASN A 178 -14.96 14.96 -3.43
CA ASN A 178 -15.72 13.73 -3.62
C ASN A 178 -16.79 13.56 -2.53
N ARG A 179 -16.38 13.73 -1.27
CA ARG A 179 -17.29 13.60 -0.12
C ARG A 179 -18.43 14.61 -0.15
N GLU A 180 -18.17 15.85 -0.56
CA GLU A 180 -19.22 16.86 -0.71
C GLU A 180 -20.29 16.41 -1.74
N PHE A 181 -19.84 15.89 -2.89
CA PHE A 181 -20.73 15.44 -3.95
C PHE A 181 -21.47 14.15 -3.60
N ASP A 182 -20.84 13.25 -2.86
CA ASP A 182 -21.50 12.06 -2.31
C ASP A 182 -22.64 12.43 -1.35
N LEU A 183 -22.42 13.42 -0.47
CA LEU A 183 -23.48 13.93 0.42
C LEU A 183 -24.61 14.61 -0.35
N LYS A 184 -24.28 15.42 -1.37
CA LYS A 184 -25.29 16.03 -2.27
C LYS A 184 -26.10 14.96 -3.00
N LYS A 185 -25.43 13.91 -3.49
CA LYS A 185 -26.08 12.78 -4.15
C LYS A 185 -27.05 12.09 -3.21
N ARG A 186 -26.60 11.72 -2.02
CA ARG A 186 -27.43 11.04 -1.02
C ARG A 186 -28.66 11.86 -0.66
N LYS A 187 -28.47 13.16 -0.40
CA LYS A 187 -29.58 14.06 -0.10
C LYS A 187 -30.58 14.13 -1.25
N GLY A 188 -30.11 14.36 -2.47
CA GLY A 188 -31.00 14.46 -3.63
C GLY A 188 -31.73 13.16 -3.95
N LEU A 189 -31.11 11.99 -3.74
CA LEU A 189 -31.80 10.70 -3.88
C LEU A 189 -32.87 10.48 -2.81
N LYS A 190 -32.63 10.94 -1.57
CA LYS A 190 -33.64 10.92 -0.52
C LYS A 190 -34.82 11.84 -0.84
N ASP A 191 -34.54 13.03 -1.39
CA ASP A 191 -35.59 13.97 -1.80
C ASP A 191 -36.44 13.36 -2.95
N LEU A 192 -35.79 12.70 -3.93
CA LEU A 192 -36.47 11.98 -5.01
C LEU A 192 -37.29 10.76 -4.53
N GLU A 193 -36.80 10.05 -3.51
CA GLU A 193 -37.56 8.97 -2.85
C GLU A 193 -38.86 9.55 -2.26
N GLU A 194 -38.78 10.66 -1.52
CA GLU A 194 -39.96 11.29 -0.92
C GLU A 194 -40.95 11.76 -2.00
N GLU A 195 -40.46 12.35 -3.09
CA GLU A 195 -41.29 12.71 -4.26
C GLU A 195 -42.00 11.50 -4.86
N LEU A 196 -41.29 10.36 -5.03
CA LEU A 196 -41.88 9.11 -5.52
C LEU A 196 -43.03 8.63 -4.61
N LEU A 197 -42.80 8.58 -3.29
CA LEU A 197 -43.84 8.15 -2.35
C LEU A 197 -45.06 9.08 -2.37
N ASN A 198 -44.85 10.39 -2.55
CA ASN A 198 -45.93 11.37 -2.70
C ASN A 198 -46.72 11.17 -4.01
N LEU A 199 -46.04 10.92 -5.12
CA LEU A 199 -46.69 10.62 -6.41
C LEU A 199 -47.56 9.37 -6.34
N VAL A 200 -47.13 8.33 -5.61
CA VAL A 200 -47.95 7.12 -5.36
C VAL A 200 -49.28 7.47 -4.70
N ARG A 201 -49.27 8.38 -3.72
CA ARG A 201 -50.49 8.86 -3.06
C ARG A 201 -51.42 9.60 -4.03
N GLU A 202 -50.88 10.56 -4.77
CA GLU A 202 -51.65 11.47 -5.64
C GLU A 202 -52.26 10.74 -6.83
N GLU A 203 -51.46 9.95 -7.55
CA GLU A 203 -51.88 9.30 -8.80
C GLU A 203 -52.68 8.01 -8.56
N SER A 204 -52.53 7.38 -7.40
CA SER A 204 -53.23 6.11 -7.07
C SER A 204 -54.45 6.31 -6.18
N SER A 205 -54.76 7.56 -5.78
CA SER A 205 -55.84 7.88 -4.81
C SER A 205 -55.77 6.99 -3.56
N LEU A 206 -54.54 6.78 -3.09
CA LEU A 206 -54.25 5.81 -2.05
C LEU A 206 -54.87 6.25 -0.71
N LEU A 207 -55.44 5.30 0.04
CA LEU A 207 -55.94 5.58 1.39
C LEU A 207 -54.81 6.10 2.28
N LEU A 208 -55.11 7.06 3.15
CA LEU A 208 -54.11 7.71 4.03
C LEU A 208 -53.31 6.68 4.83
N GLU A 209 -53.99 5.69 5.41
CA GLU A 209 -53.38 4.60 6.19
C GLU A 209 -52.37 3.78 5.37
N LYS A 210 -52.65 3.55 4.08
CA LYS A 210 -51.75 2.79 3.20
C LYS A 210 -50.54 3.61 2.75
N TYR A 211 -50.70 4.93 2.63
CA TYR A 211 -49.61 5.84 2.33
C TYR A 211 -48.70 6.04 3.55
N GLU A 212 -49.28 6.14 4.75
CA GLU A 212 -48.53 6.16 6.01
C GLU A 212 -47.73 4.86 6.18
N TRP A 213 -48.36 3.70 5.96
CA TRP A 213 -47.67 2.42 5.95
C TRP A 213 -46.52 2.38 4.94
N LEU A 214 -46.71 2.88 3.71
CA LEU A 214 -45.66 2.90 2.68
C LEU A 214 -44.45 3.75 3.12
N LYS A 215 -44.69 4.90 3.75
CA LYS A 215 -43.62 5.76 4.29
C LYS A 215 -42.87 5.07 5.42
N GLU A 216 -43.60 4.56 6.41
CA GLU A 216 -43.02 3.87 7.57
C GLU A 216 -42.22 2.63 7.14
N GLU A 217 -42.75 1.85 6.18
CA GLU A 217 -42.09 0.65 5.68
C GLU A 217 -40.83 0.99 4.87
N SER A 218 -40.84 2.06 4.08
CA SER A 218 -39.63 2.55 3.40
C SER A 218 -38.56 2.96 4.41
N GLU A 219 -38.92 3.80 5.40
CA GLU A 219 -38.00 4.21 6.45
C GLU A 219 -37.44 3.02 7.24
N ARG A 220 -38.29 2.05 7.58
CA ARG A 220 -37.90 0.81 8.27
C ARG A 220 -36.90 0.01 7.45
N LYS A 221 -37.19 -0.22 6.16
CA LYS A 221 -36.30 -0.95 5.24
C LYS A 221 -34.96 -0.21 5.01
N GLN A 222 -34.99 1.12 4.86
CA GLN A 222 -33.78 1.94 4.75
C GLN A 222 -32.92 1.83 6.02
N ALA A 223 -33.53 1.90 7.21
CA ALA A 223 -32.82 1.76 8.47
C ALA A 223 -32.23 0.35 8.67
N GLU A 224 -32.96 -0.69 8.27
CA GLU A 224 -32.47 -2.07 8.27
C GLU A 224 -31.26 -2.24 7.35
N PHE A 225 -31.34 -1.71 6.12
CA PHE A 225 -30.24 -1.76 5.17
C PHE A 225 -29.03 -0.95 5.65
N GLN A 226 -29.25 0.22 6.25
CA GLN A 226 -28.18 1.05 6.79
C GLN A 226 -27.40 0.35 7.91
N LYS A 227 -28.08 -0.38 8.82
CA LYS A 227 -27.41 -1.22 9.84
C LYS A 227 -26.54 -2.30 9.21
N ILE A 228 -26.98 -2.90 8.10
CA ILE A 228 -26.21 -3.93 7.39
C ILE A 228 -24.98 -3.32 6.73
N ILE A 229 -25.12 -2.15 6.09
CA ILE A 229 -23.99 -1.40 5.53
C ILE A 229 -22.97 -1.06 6.63
N GLU A 230 -23.43 -0.60 7.79
CA GLU A 230 -22.55 -0.28 8.93
C GLU A 230 -21.79 -1.51 9.44
N ASN A 231 -22.48 -2.65 9.55
CA ASN A 231 -21.83 -3.90 9.92
C ASN A 231 -20.79 -4.32 8.89
N ILE A 232 -21.12 -4.28 7.59
CA ILE A 232 -20.19 -4.56 6.49
C ILE A 232 -18.96 -3.65 6.56
N ALA A 233 -19.18 -2.35 6.70
CA ALA A 233 -18.11 -1.36 6.82
C ALA A 233 -17.23 -1.64 8.04
N THR A 234 -17.82 -2.02 9.18
CA THR A 234 -17.09 -2.35 10.41
C THR A 234 -16.19 -3.56 10.22
N TYR A 235 -16.69 -4.64 9.62
CA TYR A 235 -15.90 -5.85 9.39
C TYR A 235 -14.78 -5.62 8.35
N GLU A 236 -15.07 -4.92 7.26
CA GLU A 236 -14.05 -4.61 6.25
C GLU A 236 -12.99 -3.64 6.80
N ASN A 237 -13.38 -2.64 7.58
CA ASN A 237 -12.43 -1.76 8.28
C ASN A 237 -11.53 -2.52 9.25
N ALA A 238 -12.07 -3.50 9.98
CA ALA A 238 -11.26 -4.32 10.89
C ALA A 238 -10.17 -5.12 10.15
N VAL A 239 -10.47 -5.61 8.94
CA VAL A 239 -9.50 -6.34 8.11
C VAL A 239 -8.50 -5.39 7.46
N LEU A 240 -8.92 -4.18 7.07
CA LEU A 240 -8.01 -3.13 6.60
C LEU A 240 -7.04 -2.69 7.70
N GLU A 241 -7.52 -2.56 8.93
CA GLU A 241 -6.69 -2.25 10.10
C GLU A 241 -5.70 -3.39 10.40
N GLU A 242 -6.15 -4.65 10.33
CA GLU A 242 -5.26 -5.81 10.43
C GLU A 242 -4.17 -5.75 9.35
N ARG A 243 -4.54 -5.45 8.10
CA ARG A 243 -3.58 -5.30 6.99
C ARG A 243 -2.56 -4.20 7.28
N HIS A 244 -3.01 -3.03 7.71
CA HIS A 244 -2.15 -1.91 8.06
C HIS A 244 -1.12 -2.29 9.13
N GLN A 245 -1.57 -2.92 10.22
CA GLN A 245 -0.70 -3.38 11.30
C GLN A 245 0.31 -4.43 10.82
N LYS A 246 -0.11 -5.33 9.94
CA LYS A 246 0.76 -6.36 9.35
C LYS A 246 1.81 -5.75 8.43
N HIS A 247 1.44 -4.81 7.56
CA HIS A 247 2.39 -4.11 6.71
C HIS A 247 3.39 -3.28 7.53
N GLN A 248 2.96 -2.62 8.59
CA GLN A 248 3.87 -1.93 9.54
C GLN A 248 4.85 -2.91 10.20
N ALA A 249 4.37 -4.05 10.71
CA ALA A 249 5.23 -5.07 11.31
C ALA A 249 6.23 -5.65 10.30
N MET A 250 5.80 -5.92 9.07
CA MET A 250 6.67 -6.37 7.97
C MET A 250 7.76 -5.34 7.66
N PHE A 251 7.40 -4.06 7.61
CA PHE A 251 8.34 -2.97 7.41
C PHE A 251 9.39 -2.90 8.52
N GLU A 252 8.96 -2.96 9.78
CA GLU A 252 9.87 -2.94 10.93
C GLU A 252 10.84 -4.13 10.92
N ILE A 253 10.35 -5.34 10.66
CA ILE A 253 11.18 -6.55 10.54
C ILE A 253 12.21 -6.38 9.42
N SER A 254 11.77 -5.95 8.24
CA SER A 254 12.62 -5.78 7.06
C SER A 254 13.72 -4.73 7.30
N ASN A 255 13.36 -3.60 7.92
CA ASN A 255 14.30 -2.53 8.24
C ASN A 255 15.32 -2.95 9.32
N ASN A 256 14.88 -3.64 10.38
CA ASN A 256 15.77 -4.15 11.42
C ASN A 256 16.80 -5.15 10.86
N GLN A 257 16.37 -6.05 9.97
CA GLN A 257 17.28 -6.98 9.31
C GLN A 257 18.29 -6.26 8.42
N GLU A 258 17.88 -5.23 7.68
CA GLU A 258 18.83 -4.44 6.88
C GLU A 258 19.91 -3.80 7.77
N VAL A 259 19.52 -3.28 8.93
CA VAL A 259 20.45 -2.75 9.93
C VAL A 259 21.41 -3.84 10.44
N ASP A 260 20.91 -5.03 10.75
CA ASP A 260 21.70 -6.15 11.22
C ASP A 260 22.74 -6.61 10.18
N TYR A 261 22.35 -6.73 8.91
CA TYR A 261 23.29 -7.10 7.84
C TYR A 261 24.35 -6.02 7.63
N ARG A 262 23.97 -4.74 7.65
CA ARG A 262 24.93 -3.63 7.61
C ARG A 262 25.90 -3.69 8.79
N TYR A 263 25.42 -4.00 9.98
CA TYR A 263 26.26 -4.17 11.17
C TYR A 263 27.24 -5.35 11.03
N LEU A 264 26.78 -6.51 10.56
CA LEU A 264 27.64 -7.68 10.33
C LEU A 264 28.75 -7.38 9.32
N LEU A 265 28.42 -6.70 8.21
CA LEU A 265 29.39 -6.28 7.21
C LEU A 265 30.42 -5.29 7.79
N ASN A 266 29.97 -4.28 8.52
CA ASN A 266 30.86 -3.32 9.17
C ASN A 266 31.77 -4.00 10.21
N LYS A 267 31.23 -5.00 10.94
CA LYS A 267 32.00 -5.78 11.91
C LYS A 267 33.04 -6.67 11.22
N ALA A 268 32.71 -7.28 10.08
CA ALA A 268 33.66 -8.02 9.27
C ALA A 268 34.82 -7.09 8.87
N VAL A 269 34.54 -5.93 8.27
CA VAL A 269 35.54 -4.90 7.91
C VAL A 269 36.40 -4.47 9.11
N ALA A 270 35.77 -4.19 10.26
CA ALA A 270 36.47 -3.79 11.47
C ALA A 270 37.41 -4.90 11.99
N ASN A 271 36.98 -6.16 11.95
CA ASN A 271 37.83 -7.30 12.32
C ASN A 271 39.06 -7.39 11.41
N GLN A 272 38.92 -7.16 10.11
CA GLN A 272 40.04 -7.19 9.18
C GLN A 272 41.06 -6.09 9.47
N LYS A 273 40.59 -4.86 9.75
CA LYS A 273 41.43 -3.76 10.20
C LYS A 273 42.17 -4.10 11.51
N GLY A 274 41.47 -4.75 12.44
CA GLY A 274 42.05 -5.20 13.71
C GLY A 274 43.16 -6.24 13.54
N ILE A 275 43.06 -7.12 12.53
CA ILE A 275 44.11 -8.10 12.21
C ILE A 275 45.36 -7.38 11.69
N LEU A 276 45.22 -6.40 10.79
CA LEU A 276 46.35 -5.61 10.28
C LEU A 276 47.04 -4.83 11.40
N GLN A 277 46.28 -4.21 12.30
CA GLN A 277 46.84 -3.51 13.46
C GLN A 277 47.61 -4.44 14.40
N LYS A 278 47.14 -5.69 14.59
CA LYS A 278 47.88 -6.69 15.38
C LYS A 278 49.19 -7.11 14.70
N LEU A 279 49.17 -7.36 13.39
CA LEU A 279 50.38 -7.68 12.63
C LEU A 279 51.41 -6.54 12.69
N LYS A 280 50.94 -5.29 12.67
CA LYS A 280 51.77 -4.09 12.89
C LYS A 280 52.40 -4.07 14.30
N GLN A 281 51.59 -4.29 15.34
CA GLN A 281 52.05 -4.30 16.73
C GLN A 281 53.07 -5.42 17.00
N ASP A 282 52.88 -6.58 16.39
CA ASP A 282 53.77 -7.74 16.51
C ASP A 282 55.07 -7.57 15.68
N LYS A 283 55.28 -6.41 15.03
CA LYS A 283 56.42 -6.09 14.14
C LYS A 283 56.60 -7.09 13.00
N ILE A 284 55.49 -7.70 12.56
CA ILE A 284 55.45 -8.66 11.46
C ILE A 284 55.51 -7.95 10.10
N ILE A 285 54.94 -6.75 10.03
CA ILE A 285 54.92 -5.85 8.87
C ILE A 285 55.43 -4.46 9.29
N THR A 286 56.05 -3.73 8.37
CA THR A 286 56.49 -2.33 8.58
C THR A 286 55.31 -1.35 8.54
N ASP A 287 55.54 -0.11 8.97
CA ASP A 287 54.53 0.96 8.93
C ASP A 287 54.09 1.25 7.48
N ASP A 288 55.04 1.32 6.55
CA ASP A 288 54.77 1.57 5.12
C ASP A 288 54.01 0.40 4.46
N GLU A 289 54.40 -0.85 4.75
CA GLU A 289 53.69 -2.04 4.28
C GLU A 289 52.28 -2.11 4.87
N SER A 290 52.11 -1.78 6.16
CA SER A 290 50.80 -1.71 6.82
C SER A 290 49.87 -0.71 6.15
N ASP A 291 50.37 0.46 5.76
CA ASP A 291 49.56 1.50 5.14
C ASP A 291 49.21 1.16 3.68
N GLN A 292 50.14 0.53 2.95
CA GLN A 292 49.86 -0.03 1.61
C GLN A 292 48.80 -1.14 1.68
N PHE A 293 48.98 -2.11 2.58
CA PHE A 293 48.04 -3.20 2.81
C PHE A 293 46.68 -2.71 3.29
N CYS A 294 46.64 -1.68 4.15
CA CYS A 294 45.38 -1.04 4.53
C CYS A 294 44.69 -0.43 3.31
N THR A 295 45.42 0.25 2.43
CA THR A 295 44.84 0.90 1.24
C THR A 295 44.29 -0.13 0.25
N GLU A 296 45.07 -1.16 -0.06
CA GLU A 296 44.66 -2.28 -0.94
C GLU A 296 43.45 -3.01 -0.37
N LEU A 297 43.43 -3.28 0.93
CA LEU A 297 42.30 -3.91 1.58
C LEU A 297 41.06 -3.01 1.54
N HIS A 298 41.16 -1.70 1.80
CA HIS A 298 40.01 -0.80 1.70
C HIS A 298 39.43 -0.73 0.28
N GLN A 299 40.28 -0.80 -0.75
CA GLN A 299 39.83 -0.83 -2.14
C GLN A 299 39.11 -2.14 -2.46
N GLU A 300 39.68 -3.29 -2.08
CA GLU A 300 39.06 -4.59 -2.31
C GLU A 300 37.77 -4.76 -1.49
N LEU A 301 37.74 -4.25 -0.26
CA LEU A 301 36.55 -4.22 0.59
C LEU A 301 35.43 -3.38 -0.02
N ARG A 302 35.78 -2.23 -0.60
CA ARG A 302 34.82 -1.38 -1.30
C ARG A 302 34.28 -2.11 -2.54
N ARG A 303 35.16 -2.75 -3.32
CA ARG A 303 34.77 -3.54 -4.49
C ARG A 303 33.80 -4.67 -4.13
N ILE A 304 34.12 -5.49 -3.12
CA ILE A 304 33.25 -6.58 -2.65
C ILE A 304 31.92 -6.04 -2.14
N LYS A 305 31.92 -4.90 -1.44
CA LYS A 305 30.69 -4.25 -0.98
C LYS A 305 29.82 -3.75 -2.13
N ASP A 306 30.42 -3.16 -3.15
CA ASP A 306 29.71 -2.66 -4.33
C ASP A 306 29.14 -3.84 -5.14
N GLU A 307 29.95 -4.89 -5.40
CA GLU A 307 29.52 -6.14 -6.05
C GLU A 307 28.39 -6.84 -5.27
N PHE A 308 28.47 -6.89 -3.94
CA PHE A 308 27.39 -7.42 -3.10
C PHE A 308 26.11 -6.60 -3.26
N SER A 309 26.21 -5.27 -3.21
CA SER A 309 25.04 -4.40 -3.29
C SER A 309 24.34 -4.56 -4.64
N GLU A 310 25.10 -4.66 -5.74
CA GLU A 310 24.58 -4.93 -7.08
C GLU A 310 23.96 -6.32 -7.20
N LYS A 311 24.66 -7.38 -6.77
CA LYS A 311 24.14 -8.75 -6.77
C LYS A 311 22.87 -8.87 -5.93
N ARG A 312 22.83 -8.25 -4.74
CA ARG A 312 21.66 -8.22 -3.87
C ARG A 312 20.48 -7.57 -4.57
N PHE A 313 20.68 -6.36 -5.11
CA PHE A 313 19.61 -5.64 -5.81
C PHE A 313 19.07 -6.41 -7.01
N ALA A 314 19.96 -7.06 -7.79
CA ALA A 314 19.56 -7.90 -8.91
C ALA A 314 18.70 -9.10 -8.46
N LYS A 315 19.15 -9.83 -7.43
CA LYS A 315 18.41 -10.98 -6.88
C LYS A 315 17.07 -10.57 -6.24
N GLU A 316 17.03 -9.45 -5.50
CA GLU A 316 15.79 -8.93 -4.92
C GLU A 316 14.78 -8.53 -6.00
N LYS A 317 15.24 -7.95 -7.11
CA LYS A 317 14.40 -7.60 -8.26
C LYS A 317 13.86 -8.83 -8.99
N GLU A 318 14.68 -9.86 -9.16
CA GLU A 318 14.25 -11.14 -9.75
C GLU A 318 13.20 -11.82 -8.87
N LEU A 319 13.43 -11.87 -7.56
CA LEU A 319 12.47 -12.41 -6.59
C LEU A 319 11.16 -11.63 -6.61
N HIS A 320 11.20 -10.29 -6.65
CA HIS A 320 10.00 -9.49 -6.76
C HIS A 320 9.19 -9.81 -8.02
N ALA A 321 9.84 -9.97 -9.18
CA ALA A 321 9.14 -10.31 -10.43
C ALA A 321 8.45 -11.68 -10.35
N GLU A 322 9.12 -12.70 -9.80
CA GLU A 322 8.56 -14.04 -9.60
C GLU A 322 7.36 -14.01 -8.65
N LEU A 323 7.53 -13.40 -7.47
CA LEU A 323 6.49 -13.36 -6.45
C LEU A 323 5.29 -12.50 -6.86
N SER A 324 5.51 -11.43 -7.63
CA SER A 324 4.40 -10.60 -8.16
C SER A 324 3.57 -11.37 -9.19
N LEU A 325 4.21 -12.15 -10.06
CA LEU A 325 3.49 -13.02 -10.99
C LEU A 325 2.66 -14.08 -10.27
N GLU A 326 3.21 -14.70 -9.22
CA GLU A 326 2.48 -15.69 -8.44
C GLU A 326 1.34 -15.06 -7.63
N LYS A 327 1.58 -13.90 -6.99
CA LYS A 327 0.54 -13.13 -6.28
C LYS A 327 -0.63 -12.83 -7.20
N LYS A 328 -0.33 -12.27 -8.38
CA LYS A 328 -1.30 -11.93 -9.40
C LYS A 328 -2.11 -13.15 -9.83
N ARG A 329 -1.44 -14.27 -10.14
CA ARG A 329 -2.11 -15.52 -10.55
C ARG A 329 -3.09 -16.02 -9.48
N ILE A 330 -2.67 -16.07 -8.21
CA ILE A 330 -3.52 -16.55 -7.10
C ILE A 330 -4.72 -15.63 -6.89
N LEU A 331 -4.51 -14.31 -6.91
CA LEU A 331 -5.60 -13.34 -6.72
C LEU A 331 -6.58 -13.37 -7.90
N GLU A 332 -6.09 -13.46 -9.15
CA GLU A 332 -6.95 -13.60 -10.33
C GLU A 332 -7.77 -14.91 -10.31
N ASP A 333 -7.18 -16.04 -9.90
CA ASP A 333 -7.90 -17.31 -9.76
C ASP A 333 -9.03 -17.20 -8.72
N LEU A 334 -8.77 -16.51 -7.60
CA LEU A 334 -9.75 -16.28 -6.54
C LEU A 334 -10.87 -15.33 -6.99
N GLU A 335 -10.54 -14.22 -7.66
CA GLU A 335 -11.52 -13.31 -8.25
C GLU A 335 -12.40 -14.01 -9.29
N ASN A 336 -11.82 -14.86 -10.14
CA ASN A 336 -12.56 -15.66 -11.10
C ASN A 336 -13.55 -16.63 -10.43
N LYS A 337 -13.16 -17.22 -9.30
CA LYS A 337 -14.06 -18.05 -8.48
C LYS A 337 -15.20 -17.20 -7.90
N HIS A 338 -14.87 -16.06 -7.29
CA HIS A 338 -15.84 -15.13 -6.71
C HIS A 338 -16.86 -14.62 -7.75
N ASN A 339 -16.39 -14.30 -8.95
CA ASN A 339 -17.25 -13.88 -10.07
C ASN A 339 -18.26 -14.96 -10.49
N ARG A 340 -17.85 -16.25 -10.48
CA ARG A 340 -18.76 -17.38 -10.75
C ARG A 340 -19.80 -17.53 -9.65
N GLU A 341 -19.40 -17.42 -8.39
CA GLU A 341 -20.32 -17.49 -7.24
C GLU A 341 -21.38 -16.38 -7.29
N ILE A 342 -20.99 -15.16 -7.66
CA ILE A 342 -21.93 -14.04 -7.85
C ILE A 342 -22.89 -14.33 -9.01
N ALA A 343 -22.39 -14.83 -10.14
CA ALA A 343 -23.23 -15.18 -11.28
C ALA A 343 -24.25 -16.29 -10.93
N ASP A 344 -23.82 -17.30 -10.16
CA ASP A 344 -24.69 -18.38 -9.69
C ASP A 344 -25.76 -17.88 -8.70
N LEU A 345 -25.40 -16.97 -7.79
CA LEU A 345 -26.35 -16.33 -6.88
C LEU A 345 -27.37 -15.48 -7.63
N GLU A 346 -26.93 -14.66 -8.59
CA GLU A 346 -27.84 -13.88 -9.44
C GLU A 346 -28.77 -14.78 -10.28
N ALA A 347 -28.28 -15.92 -10.76
CA ALA A 347 -29.10 -16.90 -11.47
C ALA A 347 -30.16 -17.51 -10.54
N LYS A 348 -29.81 -17.84 -9.29
CA LYS A 348 -30.78 -18.33 -8.27
C LYS A 348 -31.86 -17.29 -7.98
N PHE A 349 -31.49 -16.01 -7.80
CA PHE A 349 -32.48 -14.94 -7.59
C PHE A 349 -33.42 -14.75 -8.77
N LYS A 350 -32.96 -14.97 -10.01
CA LYS A 350 -33.85 -14.94 -11.19
C LYS A 350 -34.84 -16.11 -11.24
N GLN A 351 -34.51 -17.24 -10.62
CA GLN A 351 -35.38 -18.43 -10.57
C GLN A 351 -36.40 -18.35 -9.43
N GLN A 352 -36.07 -17.66 -8.34
CA GLN A 352 -36.98 -17.42 -7.23
C GLN A 352 -37.81 -16.15 -7.48
N ASN A 353 -39.09 -16.30 -7.81
CA ASN A 353 -39.98 -15.16 -8.02
C ASN A 353 -40.40 -14.46 -6.71
N ASP A 354 -40.38 -15.17 -5.58
CA ASP A 354 -40.98 -14.69 -4.32
C ASP A 354 -39.99 -13.98 -3.36
N LEU A 355 -38.73 -13.80 -3.74
CA LEU A 355 -37.74 -13.13 -2.89
C LEU A 355 -37.85 -11.60 -3.01
N ASP A 356 -38.09 -10.91 -1.89
CA ASP A 356 -38.07 -9.45 -1.74
C ASP A 356 -36.74 -8.83 -2.23
N GLU A 357 -36.78 -7.69 -2.95
CA GLU A 357 -35.58 -7.06 -3.53
C GLU A 357 -34.57 -6.65 -2.44
N LEU A 358 -35.05 -6.22 -1.27
CA LEU A 358 -34.19 -5.90 -0.13
C LEU A 358 -33.35 -7.12 0.30
N SER A 359 -33.96 -8.29 0.39
CA SER A 359 -33.27 -9.54 0.75
C SER A 359 -32.21 -9.91 -0.29
N ARG A 360 -32.53 -9.79 -1.58
CA ARG A 360 -31.56 -10.02 -2.68
C ARG A 360 -30.37 -9.08 -2.59
N MET A 361 -30.63 -7.78 -2.38
CA MET A 361 -29.60 -6.78 -2.21
C MET A 361 -28.71 -7.09 -1.01
N ILE A 362 -29.30 -7.39 0.15
CA ILE A 362 -28.57 -7.73 1.38
C ILE A 362 -27.64 -8.92 1.14
N GLU A 363 -28.16 -10.01 0.59
CA GLU A 363 -27.38 -11.22 0.35
C GLU A 363 -26.25 -10.96 -0.65
N LEU A 364 -26.51 -10.26 -1.75
CA LEU A 364 -25.48 -9.92 -2.73
C LEU A 364 -24.39 -9.03 -2.11
N LYS A 365 -24.74 -8.02 -1.31
CA LYS A 365 -23.76 -7.13 -0.67
C LYS A 365 -22.96 -7.86 0.41
N ARG A 366 -23.58 -8.75 1.19
CA ARG A 366 -22.88 -9.60 2.16
C ARG A 366 -21.91 -10.56 1.48
N THR A 367 -22.32 -11.22 0.40
CA THR A 367 -21.42 -12.10 -0.36
C THR A 367 -20.24 -11.32 -0.92
N LYS A 368 -20.47 -10.18 -1.58
CA LYS A 368 -19.39 -9.33 -2.09
C LYS A 368 -18.45 -8.84 -0.98
N SER A 369 -19.00 -8.51 0.19
CA SER A 369 -18.21 -8.14 1.36
C SER A 369 -17.31 -9.28 1.85
N ASN A 370 -17.87 -10.48 1.99
CA ASN A 370 -17.10 -11.66 2.38
C ASN A 370 -16.01 -12.00 1.37
N GLN A 371 -16.29 -11.87 0.07
CA GLN A 371 -15.32 -12.07 -1.00
C GLN A 371 -14.17 -11.05 -0.94
N ARG A 372 -14.47 -9.76 -0.68
CA ARG A 372 -13.44 -8.74 -0.45
C ARG A 372 -12.59 -9.05 0.79
N ILE A 373 -13.20 -9.49 1.88
CA ILE A 373 -12.48 -9.92 3.08
C ILE A 373 -11.58 -11.12 2.79
N GLU A 374 -12.05 -12.11 2.04
CA GLU A 374 -11.26 -13.26 1.64
C GLU A 374 -10.05 -12.83 0.79
N LEU A 375 -10.26 -11.97 -0.22
CA LEU A 375 -9.19 -11.40 -1.04
C LEU A 375 -8.15 -10.67 -0.19
N MET A 376 -8.57 -9.78 0.71
CA MET A 376 -7.66 -9.04 1.59
C MET A 376 -6.86 -9.97 2.51
N LYS A 377 -7.48 -11.01 3.08
CA LYS A 377 -6.78 -11.98 3.93
C LYS A 377 -5.79 -12.84 3.14
N THR A 378 -6.16 -13.25 1.93
CA THR A 378 -5.26 -13.96 1.02
C THR A 378 -4.08 -13.07 0.64
N GLU A 379 -4.32 -11.79 0.35
CA GLU A 379 -3.27 -10.81 0.07
C GLU A 379 -2.29 -10.67 1.24
N ILE A 380 -2.78 -10.45 2.46
CA ILE A 380 -1.96 -10.37 3.68
C ILE A 380 -1.07 -11.62 3.81
N SER A 381 -1.66 -12.81 3.63
CA SER A 381 -0.92 -14.07 3.75
C SER A 381 0.15 -14.23 2.68
N LEU A 382 -0.11 -13.77 1.45
CA LEU A 382 0.89 -13.77 0.38
C LEU A 382 2.01 -12.78 0.68
N ASP A 383 1.69 -11.57 1.13
CA ASP A 383 2.68 -10.58 1.52
C ASP A 383 3.58 -11.09 2.66
N GLU A 384 3.02 -11.74 3.70
CA GLU A 384 3.80 -12.38 4.77
C GLU A 384 4.81 -13.41 4.21
N LYS A 385 4.37 -14.26 3.28
CA LYS A 385 5.25 -15.24 2.62
C LYS A 385 6.32 -14.57 1.76
N HIS A 386 5.98 -13.51 1.06
CA HIS A 386 6.92 -12.77 0.23
C HIS A 386 7.99 -12.07 1.07
N VAL A 387 7.62 -11.51 2.22
CA VAL A 387 8.57 -10.94 3.18
C VAL A 387 9.50 -12.02 3.72
N GLN A 388 8.99 -13.21 4.05
CA GLN A 388 9.84 -14.33 4.48
C GLN A 388 10.85 -14.73 3.39
N ALA A 389 10.41 -14.88 2.15
CA ALA A 389 11.31 -15.19 1.02
C ALA A 389 12.38 -14.11 0.80
N LEU A 390 12.02 -12.83 0.93
CA LEU A 390 12.97 -11.71 0.86
C LEU A 390 14.01 -11.81 1.99
N ASN A 391 13.57 -12.12 3.21
CA ASN A 391 14.46 -12.23 4.36
C ASN A 391 15.45 -13.39 4.19
N GLU A 392 14.99 -14.55 3.73
CA GLU A 392 15.85 -15.71 3.42
C GLU A 392 16.89 -15.37 2.34
N LEU A 393 16.48 -14.65 1.29
CA LEU A 393 17.37 -14.19 0.23
C LEU A 393 18.45 -13.23 0.76
N ARG A 394 18.04 -12.26 1.59
CA ARG A 394 18.96 -11.29 2.21
C ARG A 394 19.94 -11.97 3.14
N GLU A 395 19.49 -12.92 3.95
CA GLU A 395 20.35 -13.71 4.82
C GLU A 395 21.41 -14.47 4.02
N LYS A 396 20.97 -15.23 3.00
CA LYS A 396 21.87 -16.00 2.14
C LYS A 396 22.90 -15.12 1.46
N THR A 397 22.47 -13.99 0.89
CA THR A 397 23.38 -13.07 0.17
C THR A 397 24.36 -12.40 1.15
N SER A 398 23.93 -12.07 2.38
CA SER A 398 24.81 -11.54 3.41
C SER A 398 25.86 -12.57 3.85
N GLN A 399 25.48 -13.83 4.03
CA GLN A 399 26.41 -14.92 4.37
C GLN A 399 27.44 -15.17 3.25
N GLU A 400 26.99 -15.19 2.00
CA GLU A 400 27.87 -15.28 0.81
C GLU A 400 28.93 -14.15 0.83
N SER A 401 28.52 -12.93 1.17
CA SER A 401 29.41 -11.77 1.20
C SER A 401 30.41 -11.81 2.34
N ILE A 402 29.98 -12.24 3.54
CA ILE A 402 30.89 -12.45 4.67
C ILE A 402 31.97 -13.47 4.28
N ALA A 403 31.60 -14.57 3.61
CA ALA A 403 32.57 -15.55 3.13
C ALA A 403 33.52 -14.99 2.06
N GLU A 404 33.05 -14.14 1.15
CA GLU A 404 33.91 -13.43 0.18
C GLU A 404 34.90 -12.47 0.90
N PHE A 405 34.44 -11.75 1.92
CA PHE A 405 35.29 -10.92 2.77
C PHE A 405 36.38 -11.73 3.47
N GLU A 406 36.02 -12.86 4.08
CA GLU A 406 36.97 -13.76 4.75
C GLU A 406 38.01 -14.32 3.75
N LYS A 407 37.58 -14.72 2.55
CA LYS A 407 38.47 -15.20 1.49
C LYS A 407 39.43 -14.12 1.00
N ALA A 408 38.97 -12.88 0.84
CA ALA A 408 39.83 -11.76 0.47
C ALA A 408 40.92 -11.51 1.52
N LEU A 409 40.55 -11.56 2.80
CA LEU A 409 41.51 -11.48 3.91
C LEU A 409 42.50 -12.65 3.89
N GLU A 410 42.04 -13.89 3.67
CA GLU A 410 42.95 -15.03 3.56
C GLU A 410 43.94 -14.88 2.42
N ASN A 411 43.50 -14.41 1.25
CA ASN A 411 44.35 -14.18 0.10
C ASN A 411 45.39 -13.10 0.37
N MET A 412 44.98 -12.01 1.03
CA MET A 412 45.87 -10.94 1.47
C MET A 412 46.91 -11.44 2.49
N ILE A 413 46.51 -12.26 3.46
CA ILE A 413 47.44 -12.89 4.39
C ILE A 413 48.38 -13.86 3.64
N ARG A 414 47.91 -14.57 2.63
CA ARG A 414 48.74 -15.46 1.79
C ARG A 414 49.74 -14.67 0.94
N SER A 415 49.37 -13.52 0.37
CA SER A 415 50.31 -12.66 -0.37
C SER A 415 51.37 -12.06 0.55
N MET A 416 50.98 -11.66 1.78
CA MET A 416 51.94 -11.28 2.82
C MET A 416 52.92 -12.44 3.14
N LYS A 417 52.40 -13.68 3.24
CA LYS A 417 53.22 -14.90 3.46
C LYS A 417 54.17 -15.22 2.30
N SER A 418 53.86 -14.83 1.06
CA SER A 418 54.76 -15.06 -0.08
C SER A 418 55.84 -13.99 -0.22
N GLN A 419 55.64 -12.80 0.34
CA GLN A 419 56.64 -11.73 0.42
C GLN A 419 57.58 -11.83 1.63
N SER A 420 57.18 -12.49 2.72
CA SER A 420 57.95 -12.52 3.98
C SER A 420 58.41 -13.93 4.37
N VAL A 421 59.74 -14.13 4.31
CA VAL A 421 60.42 -15.44 4.33
C VAL A 421 60.41 -16.13 5.70
N LYS A 422 59.86 -17.36 5.73
CA LYS A 422 60.06 -18.52 6.66
C LYS A 422 60.02 -18.35 8.20
N MET A 423 60.47 -17.26 8.82
CA MET A 423 60.45 -17.12 10.31
C MET A 423 59.07 -16.72 10.86
N LEU A 424 58.25 -16.04 10.05
CA LEU A 424 56.90 -15.62 10.37
C LEU A 424 55.89 -16.76 10.53
N TRP A 425 56.19 -17.90 9.93
CA TRP A 425 55.29 -19.06 9.90
C TRP A 425 55.14 -19.75 11.26
N MET A 426 56.18 -19.69 12.09
CA MET A 426 56.18 -20.27 13.43
C MET A 426 55.35 -19.42 14.42
N ALA A 427 55.44 -18.09 14.33
CA ALA A 427 54.70 -17.17 15.17
C ALA A 427 53.21 -17.08 14.79
N ILE A 428 52.91 -16.99 13.48
CA ILE A 428 51.53 -16.90 12.98
C ILE A 428 50.75 -18.20 13.25
N SER A 429 51.36 -19.38 13.13
CA SER A 429 50.69 -20.65 13.44
C SER A 429 50.32 -20.75 14.92
N ILE A 430 51.14 -20.24 15.84
CA ILE A 430 50.85 -20.25 17.29
C ILE A 430 49.69 -19.29 17.62
N ILE A 431 49.59 -18.15 16.95
CA ILE A 431 48.53 -17.16 17.18
C ILE A 431 47.20 -17.64 16.61
N ILE A 432 47.19 -18.23 15.40
CA ILE A 432 45.97 -18.80 14.79
C ILE A 432 45.40 -19.92 15.67
N ASP A 433 46.25 -20.82 16.17
CA ASP A 433 45.79 -21.97 16.98
C ASP A 433 45.23 -21.55 18.35
N LYS A 434 45.79 -20.49 18.95
CA LYS A 434 45.24 -19.85 20.17
C LYS A 434 43.90 -19.17 19.91
N THR A 435 43.80 -18.43 18.81
CA THR A 435 42.59 -17.65 18.50
C THR A 435 41.43 -18.56 18.12
N TYR A 436 41.70 -19.66 17.41
CA TYR A 436 40.71 -20.68 17.07
C TYR A 436 40.18 -21.43 18.30
N LYS A 437 41.04 -21.73 19.29
CA LYS A 437 40.60 -22.31 20.58
C LYS A 437 39.68 -21.37 21.35
N ILE A 438 40.04 -20.10 21.46
CA ILE A 438 39.23 -19.09 22.16
C ILE A 438 37.87 -18.91 21.48
N TRP A 439 37.83 -18.87 20.15
CA TRP A 439 36.59 -18.77 19.40
C TRP A 439 35.68 -20.00 19.59
N LYS A 440 36.25 -21.21 19.56
CA LYS A 440 35.51 -22.47 19.75
C LYS A 440 34.95 -22.62 21.16
N GLU A 441 35.67 -22.16 22.18
CA GLU A 441 35.20 -22.09 23.56
C GLU A 441 34.09 -21.04 23.74
N SER A 442 34.19 -19.90 23.05
CA SER A 442 33.19 -18.85 23.11
C SER A 442 31.88 -19.24 22.41
N ASN A 443 31.92 -20.01 21.33
CA ASN A 443 30.72 -20.56 20.68
C ASN A 443 30.06 -21.67 21.51
N LYS A 444 30.84 -22.59 22.11
CA LYS A 444 30.29 -23.58 23.05
C LYS A 444 29.61 -22.96 24.28
N LYS A 445 30.11 -21.81 24.75
CA LYS A 445 29.46 -21.05 25.83
C LYS A 445 28.15 -20.39 25.40
N LYS A 446 28.06 -19.95 24.15
CA LYS A 446 26.81 -19.40 23.60
C LYS A 446 25.75 -20.47 23.41
N GLU A 447 26.11 -21.64 22.87
CA GLU A 447 25.20 -22.78 22.70
C GLU A 447 24.65 -23.32 24.03
N ARG A 448 25.47 -23.29 25.10
CA ARG A 448 25.02 -23.68 26.46
C ARG A 448 24.09 -22.65 27.11
N ASN A 449 24.19 -21.38 26.74
CA ASN A 449 23.34 -20.32 27.28
C ASN A 449 22.03 -20.13 26.48
N THR A 450 21.87 -20.81 25.34
CA THR A 450 20.63 -20.86 24.55
C THR A 450 19.80 -22.13 24.79
N LEU A 451 20.31 -23.08 25.59
CA LEU A 451 19.64 -24.34 25.97
C LEU A 451 19.29 -24.40 27.47
N SER A 452 19.53 -23.32 28.21
CA SER A 452 19.02 -23.05 29.56
C SER A 452 18.05 -21.88 29.49
#